data_AF-A7VQJ1-F1
#
_entry.id   AF-A7VQJ1-F1
#
_cell.length_a   1.000
_cell.length_b   1.000
_cell.length_c   1.000
_cell.angle_alpha   90.00
_cell.angle_beta   90.00
_cell.angle_gamma   90.00
#
_symmetry.space_group_name_H-M   'P 1'
#
loop_
_entity.id
_entity.type
_entity.pdbx_description
1 polymer ?
#
loop_
_entity_poly.entity_id
_entity_poly.type
_entity_poly.pdbx_seq_one_letter_code
_entity_poly.pdbx_strand_id
1 'polypeptide(L)'
;MNQKYFCGVSISGMDKYIHAYFEATPESIASFICTYRANRKTAVCTIDGKPFLTAKYGLIDIMPDQKYFAEKLRPILIPIQHGAISIPPMKAVPQEVAEAESCPKPDWNYLRWDGYSDEKYQAILDGSGLLDWEQDGEIHKIELQVSHYMDQNNLDIKMVCWDSGELEFWKSLTVNLKGQRDKNCAFVDSSLKDNLPQWMSGNGLAKHTGLIVQYGPDIYSEYLFNAKRLRELDAKGYEDYSKLYDGNRTRRQQKRRERER
;
A
#
# COMPACT_ATOMS: atom_id res chain seq x y z
N MET A 1 11.87 -16.09 5.07
CA MET A 1 10.49 -16.58 5.18
C MET A 1 10.29 -17.23 6.54
N ASN A 2 9.35 -16.69 7.31
CA ASN A 2 9.08 -17.08 8.70
C ASN A 2 7.74 -17.81 8.92
N GLN A 3 7.05 -18.22 7.85
CA GLN A 3 5.78 -18.94 7.94
C GLN A 3 6.00 -20.45 7.99
N LYS A 4 5.12 -21.15 8.70
CA LYS A 4 5.06 -22.61 8.69
C LYS A 4 4.13 -23.14 7.61
N TYR A 5 3.00 -22.48 7.41
CA TYR A 5 1.97 -22.87 6.44
C TYR A 5 1.55 -21.68 5.58
N PHE A 6 1.08 -22.02 4.38
CA PHE A 6 0.46 -21.07 3.46
C PHE A 6 -0.92 -21.53 3.03
N CYS A 7 -1.74 -20.58 2.62
CA CYS A 7 -2.98 -20.79 1.89
C CYS A 7 -2.76 -20.40 0.43
N GLY A 8 -2.87 -21.38 -0.46
CA GLY A 8 -2.93 -21.17 -1.90
C GLY A 8 -4.37 -20.98 -2.36
N VAL A 9 -4.60 -19.93 -3.14
CA VAL A 9 -5.89 -19.63 -3.77
C VAL A 9 -5.74 -19.65 -5.27
N SER A 10 -6.57 -20.42 -5.97
CA SER A 10 -6.61 -20.44 -7.44
C SER A 10 -8.01 -20.15 -7.96
N ILE A 11 -8.09 -19.30 -8.99
CA ILE A 11 -9.35 -18.92 -9.65
C ILE A 11 -9.45 -19.64 -11.00
N SER A 12 -10.42 -20.54 -11.13
CA SER A 12 -10.78 -21.17 -12.40
C SER A 12 -11.82 -20.34 -13.17
N GLY A 13 -11.99 -20.57 -14.47
CA GLY A 13 -12.84 -19.75 -15.36
C GLY A 13 -14.35 -19.73 -15.06
N MET A 14 -14.82 -20.45 -14.04
CA MET A 14 -16.21 -20.40 -13.53
C MET A 14 -16.29 -19.79 -12.12
N ASP A 15 -15.34 -18.91 -11.75
CA ASP A 15 -15.22 -18.29 -10.42
C ASP A 15 -15.20 -19.28 -9.24
N LYS A 16 -14.88 -20.56 -9.50
CA LYS A 16 -14.63 -21.52 -8.44
C LYS A 16 -13.26 -21.26 -7.86
N TYR A 17 -13.25 -20.95 -6.56
CA TYR A 17 -12.06 -20.80 -5.75
C TYR A 17 -11.59 -22.17 -5.27
N ILE A 18 -10.33 -22.47 -5.54
CA ILE A 18 -9.65 -23.62 -4.95
C ILE A 18 -8.78 -23.08 -3.83
N HIS A 19 -9.04 -23.54 -2.61
CA HIS A 19 -8.21 -23.29 -1.44
C HIS A 19 -7.40 -24.53 -1.13
N ALA A 20 -6.09 -24.36 -0.92
CA ALA A 20 -5.21 -25.43 -0.48
C ALA A 20 -4.29 -24.92 0.63
N TYR A 21 -4.24 -25.64 1.74
CA TYR A 21 -3.32 -25.38 2.84
C TYR A 21 -2.13 -26.32 2.76
N PHE A 22 -0.92 -25.80 2.88
CA PHE A 22 0.31 -26.60 2.72
C PHE A 22 1.50 -26.04 3.50
N GLU A 23 2.49 -26.89 3.77
CA GLU A 23 3.77 -26.46 4.35
C GLU A 23 4.43 -25.38 3.49
N ALA A 24 4.89 -24.30 4.13
CA ALA A 24 5.52 -23.14 3.51
C ALA A 24 6.95 -23.46 3.02
N THR A 25 7.04 -24.39 2.07
CA THR A 25 8.29 -24.86 1.46
C THR A 25 8.34 -24.47 -0.02
N PRO A 26 9.53 -24.25 -0.59
CA PRO A 26 9.70 -24.02 -2.02
C PRO A 26 9.00 -25.05 -2.91
N GLU A 27 9.06 -26.33 -2.52
CA GLU A 27 8.46 -27.46 -3.23
C GLU A 27 6.93 -27.38 -3.24
N SER A 28 6.30 -27.16 -2.07
CA SER A 28 4.84 -27.02 -2.00
C SER A 28 4.34 -25.80 -2.78
N ILE A 29 5.06 -24.67 -2.70
CA ILE A 29 4.72 -23.46 -3.45
C ILE A 29 4.80 -23.72 -4.96
N ALA A 30 5.91 -24.31 -5.44
CA ALA A 30 6.08 -24.64 -6.84
C ALA A 30 5.04 -25.66 -7.30
N SER A 31 4.75 -26.67 -6.47
CA SER A 31 3.73 -27.68 -6.72
C SER A 31 2.35 -27.04 -6.91
N PHE A 32 1.94 -26.14 -6.01
CA PHE A 32 0.68 -25.42 -6.11
C PHE A 32 0.58 -24.62 -7.41
N ILE A 33 1.59 -23.81 -7.72
CA ILE A 33 1.62 -22.96 -8.92
C ILE A 33 1.55 -23.82 -10.21
N CYS A 34 2.31 -24.91 -10.27
CA CYS A 34 2.35 -25.77 -11.45
C CYS A 34 1.12 -26.65 -11.60
N THR A 35 0.54 -27.13 -10.50
CA THR A 35 -0.71 -27.91 -10.49
C THR A 35 -1.84 -27.08 -11.09
N TYR A 36 -1.94 -25.81 -10.71
CA TYR A 36 -3.00 -24.90 -11.17
C TYR A 36 -2.56 -24.00 -12.32
N ARG A 37 -1.52 -24.37 -13.08
CA ARG A 37 -0.97 -23.53 -14.17
C ARG A 37 -1.94 -23.20 -15.31
N ALA A 38 -3.00 -23.99 -15.48
CA ALA A 38 -4.04 -23.71 -16.47
C ALA A 38 -4.99 -22.57 -16.02
N ASN A 39 -4.98 -22.24 -14.73
CA ASN A 39 -5.85 -21.22 -14.17
C ASN A 39 -5.28 -19.82 -14.40
N ARG A 40 -6.19 -18.85 -14.60
CA ARG A 40 -5.83 -17.47 -14.96
C ARG A 40 -5.03 -16.78 -13.85
N LYS A 41 -5.36 -17.04 -12.60
CA LYS A 41 -4.74 -16.40 -11.44
C LYS A 41 -4.61 -17.39 -10.28
N THR A 42 -3.42 -17.41 -9.71
CA THR A 42 -3.11 -18.05 -8.43
C THR A 42 -2.48 -17.04 -7.48
N ALA A 43 -2.70 -17.22 -6.19
CA ALA A 43 -2.07 -16.46 -5.12
C ALA A 43 -1.63 -17.43 -4.03
N VAL A 44 -0.52 -17.11 -3.38
CA VAL A 44 -0.09 -17.76 -2.15
C VAL A 44 -0.05 -16.68 -1.09
N CYS A 45 -0.73 -16.92 0.03
CA CYS A 45 -0.84 -16.00 1.15
C CYS A 45 -0.51 -16.73 2.45
N THR A 46 -0.17 -15.97 3.48
CA THR A 46 -0.23 -16.45 4.87
C THR A 46 -1.64 -16.93 5.22
N ILE A 47 -1.77 -17.62 6.35
CA ILE A 47 -3.06 -18.14 6.82
C ILE A 47 -4.04 -17.00 7.13
N ASP A 48 -3.55 -15.87 7.64
CA ASP A 48 -4.32 -14.64 7.87
C ASP A 48 -4.49 -13.75 6.61
N GLY A 49 -4.11 -14.25 5.43
CA GLY A 49 -4.44 -13.63 4.15
C GLY A 49 -3.45 -12.58 3.63
N LYS A 50 -2.31 -12.36 4.30
CA LYS A 50 -1.27 -11.46 3.80
C LYS A 50 -0.56 -12.07 2.58
N PRO A 51 -0.49 -11.36 1.44
CA PRO A 51 0.00 -11.94 0.18
C PRO A 51 1.51 -12.17 0.21
N PHE A 52 1.94 -13.32 -0.33
CA PHE A 52 3.34 -13.69 -0.50
C PHE A 52 3.76 -13.61 -1.97
N LEU A 53 2.97 -14.19 -2.87
CA LEU A 53 3.17 -14.06 -4.32
C LEU A 53 1.85 -14.22 -5.08
N THR A 54 1.84 -13.74 -6.32
CA THR A 54 0.80 -14.02 -7.30
C THR A 54 1.41 -14.58 -8.57
N ALA A 55 0.66 -15.45 -9.25
CA ALA A 55 1.03 -16.00 -10.54
C ALA A 55 -0.16 -15.98 -11.51
N LYS A 56 0.15 -15.94 -12.81
CA LYS A 56 -0.80 -16.02 -13.92
C LYS A 56 -0.34 -17.13 -14.86
N TYR A 57 -1.22 -18.07 -15.14
CA TYR A 57 -0.92 -19.21 -16.01
C TYR A 57 0.35 -19.98 -15.60
N GLY A 58 0.55 -20.14 -14.28
CA GLY A 58 1.72 -20.80 -13.71
C GLY A 58 3.02 -19.99 -13.72
N LEU A 59 3.01 -18.76 -14.24
CA LEU A 59 4.16 -17.83 -14.22
C LEU A 59 4.02 -16.83 -13.08
N ILE A 60 5.10 -16.58 -12.34
CA ILE A 60 5.12 -15.56 -11.28
C ILE A 60 4.83 -14.18 -11.89
N ASP A 61 3.84 -13.50 -11.33
CA ASP A 61 3.41 -12.14 -11.70
C ASP A 61 4.04 -11.11 -10.74
N ILE A 62 3.88 -11.32 -9.42
CA ILE A 62 4.45 -10.45 -8.38
C ILE A 62 5.00 -11.33 -7.26
N MET A 63 6.22 -11.03 -6.81
CA MET A 63 6.87 -11.67 -5.67
C MET A 63 7.82 -10.66 -5.00
N PRO A 64 7.42 -10.05 -3.87
CA PRO A 64 8.22 -8.99 -3.23
C PRO A 64 9.59 -9.50 -2.75
N ASP A 65 9.65 -10.71 -2.18
CA ASP A 65 10.90 -11.31 -1.70
C ASP A 65 11.72 -11.90 -2.87
N GLN A 66 12.46 -11.02 -3.55
CA GLN A 66 13.32 -11.39 -4.69
C GLN A 66 14.49 -12.30 -4.29
N LYS A 67 14.98 -12.18 -3.06
CA LYS A 67 16.07 -13.04 -2.57
C LYS A 67 15.58 -14.48 -2.41
N TYR A 68 14.44 -14.67 -1.75
CA TYR A 68 13.82 -15.98 -1.64
C TYR A 68 13.45 -16.55 -3.01
N PHE A 69 12.92 -15.71 -3.92
CA PHE A 69 12.65 -16.15 -5.29
C PHE A 69 13.90 -16.71 -5.95
N ALA A 70 15.00 -15.95 -5.97
CA ALA A 70 16.23 -16.32 -6.66
C ALA A 70 16.91 -17.55 -6.05
N GLU A 71 16.99 -17.63 -4.72
CA GLU A 71 17.77 -18.64 -4.01
C GLU A 71 16.99 -19.92 -3.71
N LYS A 72 15.66 -19.84 -3.55
CA LYS A 72 14.84 -20.96 -3.04
C LYS A 72 13.81 -21.43 -4.06
N LEU A 73 12.97 -20.53 -4.58
CA LEU A 73 11.84 -20.93 -5.42
C LEU A 73 12.24 -21.19 -6.88
N ARG A 74 13.04 -20.30 -7.47
CA ARG A 74 13.46 -20.36 -8.88
C ARG A 74 14.18 -21.67 -9.24
N PRO A 75 15.11 -22.21 -8.42
CA PRO A 75 15.79 -23.47 -8.73
C PRO A 75 14.85 -24.68 -8.86
N ILE A 76 13.66 -24.63 -8.30
CA ILE A 76 12.67 -25.71 -8.34
C ILE A 76 11.60 -25.42 -9.39
N LEU A 77 11.08 -24.20 -9.40
CA LEU A 77 9.97 -23.81 -10.27
C LEU A 77 10.33 -23.88 -11.76
N ILE A 78 11.53 -23.39 -12.14
CA ILE A 78 11.94 -23.34 -13.55
C ILE A 78 12.10 -24.75 -14.15
N PRO A 79 12.82 -25.70 -13.52
CA PRO A 79 12.89 -27.07 -14.02
C PRO A 79 11.52 -27.74 -14.20
N ILE A 80 10.57 -27.52 -13.28
CA ILE A 80 9.20 -28.06 -13.40
C ILE A 80 8.50 -27.46 -14.63
N GLN A 81 8.56 -26.14 -14.79
CA GLN A 81 7.92 -25.44 -15.91
C GLN A 81 8.49 -25.88 -17.27
N HIS A 82 9.78 -26.21 -17.33
CA HIS A 82 10.45 -26.73 -18.52
C HIS A 82 10.23 -28.24 -18.73
N GLY A 83 9.56 -28.94 -17.80
CA GLY A 83 9.37 -30.39 -17.86
C GLY A 83 10.64 -31.20 -17.60
N ALA A 84 11.69 -30.58 -17.07
CA ALA A 84 12.95 -31.24 -16.73
C ALA A 84 12.82 -32.13 -15.48
N ILE A 85 11.90 -31.77 -14.57
CA ILE A 85 11.53 -32.59 -13.41
C ILE A 85 10.00 -32.66 -13.29
N SER A 86 9.49 -33.75 -12.71
CA SER A 86 8.07 -33.88 -12.39
C SER A 86 7.65 -32.90 -11.29
N ILE A 87 6.38 -32.51 -11.28
CA ILE A 87 5.81 -31.71 -10.20
C ILE A 87 5.94 -32.50 -8.88
N PRO A 88 6.66 -32.01 -7.86
CA PRO A 88 6.76 -32.70 -6.59
C PRO A 88 5.38 -32.71 -5.89
N PRO A 89 5.07 -33.73 -5.07
CA PRO A 89 3.83 -33.74 -4.31
C PRO A 89 3.78 -32.56 -3.35
N MET A 90 2.67 -31.82 -3.36
CA MET A 90 2.44 -30.75 -2.39
C MET A 90 2.22 -31.37 -1.01
N LYS A 91 2.92 -30.86 0.00
CA LYS A 91 2.72 -31.27 1.39
C LYS A 91 1.49 -30.57 1.96
N ALA A 92 0.32 -31.04 1.55
CA ALA A 92 -0.97 -30.53 1.99
C ALA A 92 -1.19 -30.81 3.48
N VAL A 93 -1.85 -29.87 4.15
CA VAL A 93 -2.28 -30.00 5.55
C VAL A 93 -3.77 -29.67 5.67
N PRO A 94 -4.50 -30.24 6.65
CA PRO A 94 -5.86 -29.82 6.95
C PRO A 94 -5.90 -28.34 7.34
N GLN A 95 -7.01 -27.67 7.01
CA GLN A 95 -7.21 -26.25 7.32
C GLN A 95 -7.11 -25.99 8.82
N GLU A 96 -7.74 -26.85 9.63
CA GLU A 96 -7.79 -26.71 11.08
C GLU A 96 -6.40 -26.81 11.71
N VAL A 97 -5.50 -27.61 11.10
CA VAL A 97 -4.10 -27.73 11.54
C VAL A 97 -3.31 -26.48 11.18
N ALA A 98 -3.55 -25.90 10.00
CA ALA A 98 -2.87 -24.68 9.57
C ALA A 98 -3.31 -23.45 10.38
N GLU A 99 -4.62 -23.33 10.66
CA GLU A 99 -5.21 -22.24 11.43
C GLU A 99 -4.90 -22.31 12.94
N ALA A 100 -4.65 -23.50 13.46
CA ALA A 100 -4.23 -23.68 14.86
C ALA A 100 -2.78 -23.22 15.12
N GLU A 101 -1.96 -23.06 14.08
CA GLU A 101 -0.59 -22.59 14.20
C GLU A 101 -0.52 -21.07 14.31
N SER A 102 0.45 -20.56 15.08
CA SER A 102 0.77 -19.13 15.07
C SER A 102 1.15 -18.66 13.66
N CYS A 103 0.54 -17.57 13.22
CA CYS A 103 0.82 -16.90 11.95
C CYS A 103 1.60 -15.61 12.23
N PRO A 104 2.95 -15.64 12.26
CA PRO A 104 3.74 -14.45 12.57
C PRO A 104 3.62 -13.41 11.45
N LYS A 105 3.85 -12.13 11.78
CA LYS A 105 3.92 -11.06 10.78
C LYS A 105 4.97 -11.42 9.71
N PRO A 106 4.64 -11.31 8.42
CA PRO A 106 5.59 -11.62 7.35
C PRO A 106 6.92 -10.88 7.46
N ASP A 107 8.01 -11.58 7.11
CA ASP A 107 9.34 -10.99 6.95
C ASP A 107 9.59 -10.42 5.53
N TRP A 108 8.52 -10.22 4.75
CA TRP A 108 8.52 -9.59 3.44
C TRP A 108 7.49 -8.47 3.35
N ASN A 109 7.62 -7.62 2.33
CA ASN A 109 6.68 -6.54 2.03
C ASN A 109 5.35 -7.10 1.49
N TYR A 110 4.45 -7.49 2.40
CA TYR A 110 3.11 -7.95 2.04
C TYR A 110 2.18 -6.81 1.56
N LEU A 111 2.56 -5.54 1.79
CA LEU A 111 1.83 -4.36 1.34
C LEU A 111 2.21 -3.91 -0.08
N ARG A 112 3.00 -4.70 -0.81
CA ARG A 112 3.43 -4.38 -2.18
C ARG A 112 2.24 -4.16 -3.12
N TRP A 113 1.17 -4.93 -2.96
CA TRP A 113 -0.06 -4.80 -3.75
C TRP A 113 -0.87 -3.55 -3.40
N ASP A 114 -0.69 -3.02 -2.20
CA ASP A 114 -1.30 -1.77 -1.74
C ASP A 114 -0.46 -0.53 -2.12
N GLY A 115 0.61 -0.73 -2.89
CA GLY A 115 1.44 0.33 -3.43
C GLY A 115 2.66 0.70 -2.58
N TYR A 116 2.99 -0.09 -1.55
CA TYR A 116 4.18 0.15 -0.74
C TYR A 116 5.43 -0.32 -1.48
N SER A 117 6.37 0.59 -1.68
CA SER A 117 7.73 0.22 -2.09
C SER A 117 8.44 -0.49 -0.94
N ASP A 118 9.55 -1.18 -1.25
CA ASP A 118 10.30 -1.89 -0.21
C ASP A 118 10.97 -0.88 0.73
N GLU A 119 11.40 0.28 0.23
CA GLU A 119 11.95 1.37 1.03
C GLU A 119 10.91 1.94 2.00
N LYS A 120 9.69 2.23 1.51
CA LYS A 120 8.58 2.72 2.36
C LYS A 120 8.22 1.70 3.44
N TYR A 121 8.11 0.43 3.05
CA TYR A 121 7.79 -0.65 3.98
C TYR A 121 8.86 -0.79 5.07
N GLN A 122 10.15 -0.75 4.72
CA GLN A 122 11.24 -0.79 5.70
C GLN A 122 11.24 0.43 6.62
N ALA A 123 11.02 1.63 6.09
CA ALA A 123 10.93 2.85 6.90
C ALA A 123 9.80 2.80 7.93
N ILE A 124 8.71 2.11 7.64
CA ILE A 124 7.63 1.88 8.60
C ILE A 124 8.07 0.88 9.68
N LEU A 125 8.72 -0.22 9.28
CA LEU A 125 9.19 -1.24 10.21
C LEU A 125 10.25 -0.73 11.20
N ASP A 126 11.15 0.15 10.75
CA ASP A 126 12.16 0.78 11.61
C ASP A 126 11.65 2.06 12.31
N GLY A 127 10.44 2.49 11.97
CA GLY A 127 9.76 3.66 12.54
C GLY A 127 10.16 5.00 11.94
N SER A 128 11.15 5.08 11.05
CA SER A 128 11.60 6.33 10.42
C SER A 128 10.58 6.96 9.45
N GLY A 129 9.65 6.15 8.93
CA GLY A 129 8.52 6.55 8.11
C GLY A 129 7.26 6.93 8.89
N LEU A 130 7.31 6.83 10.22
CA LEU A 130 6.18 7.12 11.11
C LEU A 130 6.41 8.44 11.85
N LEU A 131 5.32 9.15 12.12
CA LEU A 131 5.31 10.40 12.86
C LEU A 131 4.53 10.23 14.16
N ASP A 132 5.07 10.80 15.23
CA ASP A 132 4.44 10.73 16.56
C ASP A 132 3.27 11.69 16.62
N TRP A 133 2.07 11.16 16.85
CA TRP A 133 0.84 11.92 16.97
C TRP A 133 0.26 11.77 18.37
N GLU A 134 0.34 12.83 19.16
CA GLU A 134 -0.29 12.86 20.48
C GLU A 134 -1.81 13.07 20.37
N GLN A 135 -2.62 12.19 20.95
CA GLN A 135 -4.07 12.34 21.05
C GLN A 135 -4.49 11.90 22.46
N ASP A 136 -5.20 12.75 23.19
CA ASP A 136 -5.73 12.43 24.52
C ASP A 136 -4.69 11.91 25.54
N GLY A 137 -3.43 12.37 25.42
CA GLY A 137 -2.31 12.00 26.29
C GLY A 137 -1.55 10.73 25.84
N GLU A 138 -1.98 10.07 24.77
CA GLU A 138 -1.31 8.92 24.17
C GLU A 138 -0.57 9.33 22.89
N ILE A 139 0.59 8.71 22.64
CA ILE A 139 1.38 8.93 21.42
C ILE A 139 1.15 7.76 20.47
N HIS A 140 0.60 8.06 19.31
CA HIS A 140 0.31 7.11 18.26
C HIS A 140 1.30 7.25 17.10
N LYS A 141 1.66 6.13 16.47
CA LYS A 141 2.57 6.15 15.31
C LYS A 141 1.78 6.25 14.02
N ILE A 142 1.94 7.38 13.32
CA ILE A 142 1.14 7.71 12.12
C ILE A 142 2.00 7.72 10.86
N GLU A 143 1.56 6.95 9.87
CA GLU A 143 1.98 7.09 8.49
C GLU A 143 1.12 8.14 7.78
N LEU A 144 1.76 8.97 6.95
CA LEU A 144 1.05 9.85 6.03
C LEU A 144 1.05 9.26 4.61
N GLN A 145 -0.14 8.98 4.09
CA GLN A 145 -0.32 8.53 2.71
C GLN A 145 -0.75 9.68 1.81
N VAL A 146 0.00 9.90 0.73
CA VAL A 146 -0.27 10.98 -0.22
C VAL A 146 -1.14 10.45 -1.37
N SER A 147 -2.21 11.18 -1.66
CA SER A 147 -3.15 10.88 -2.74
C SER A 147 -3.71 12.18 -3.32
N HIS A 148 -4.86 12.10 -3.99
CA HIS A 148 -5.57 13.21 -4.58
C HIS A 148 -7.08 13.04 -4.47
N TYR A 149 -7.79 14.16 -4.36
CA TYR A 149 -9.25 14.16 -4.44
C TYR A 149 -9.72 14.08 -5.91
N MET A 150 -10.71 13.23 -6.18
CA MET A 150 -11.14 12.83 -7.53
C MET A 150 -11.53 13.98 -8.47
N ASP A 151 -12.22 15.01 -8.00
CA ASP A 151 -12.80 16.04 -8.89
C ASP A 151 -11.79 17.06 -9.40
N GLN A 152 -10.81 17.37 -8.57
CA GLN A 152 -9.91 18.52 -8.78
C GLN A 152 -8.45 18.09 -8.78
N ASN A 153 -8.14 16.85 -8.40
CA ASN A 153 -6.77 16.41 -8.12
C ASN A 153 -6.07 17.34 -7.11
N ASN A 154 -6.84 17.89 -6.16
CA ASN A 154 -6.28 18.59 -5.00
C ASN A 154 -5.55 17.56 -4.13
N LEU A 155 -4.51 18.00 -3.41
CA LEU A 155 -3.72 17.14 -2.55
C LEU A 155 -4.62 16.52 -1.45
N ASP A 156 -4.62 15.19 -1.36
CA ASP A 156 -5.20 14.44 -0.24
C ASP A 156 -4.04 13.82 0.56
N ILE A 157 -4.06 13.98 1.87
CA ILE A 157 -3.13 13.29 2.78
C ILE A 157 -3.98 12.56 3.82
N LYS A 158 -3.78 11.24 3.91
CA LYS A 158 -4.44 10.39 4.90
C LYS A 158 -3.49 10.05 6.03
N MET A 159 -4.04 9.96 7.24
CA MET A 159 -3.36 9.52 8.44
C MET A 159 -3.74 8.06 8.70
N VAL A 160 -2.73 7.19 8.78
CA VAL A 160 -2.89 5.76 9.05
C VAL A 160 -2.12 5.41 10.31
N CYS A 161 -2.82 4.87 11.30
CA CYS A 161 -2.25 4.44 12.57
C CYS A 161 -1.66 3.02 12.46
N TRP A 162 -0.53 2.82 13.14
CA TRP A 162 0.26 1.60 13.12
C TRP A 162 0.42 0.93 14.49
N ASP A 163 -0.24 1.42 15.54
CA ASP A 163 -0.05 0.93 16.91
C ASP A 163 -0.42 -0.55 17.08
N SER A 164 -1.40 -1.03 16.31
CA SER A 164 -1.84 -2.44 16.32
C SER A 164 -0.95 -3.36 15.46
N GLY A 165 0.02 -2.81 14.72
CA GLY A 165 0.83 -3.52 13.75
C GLY A 165 0.16 -3.76 12.39
N GLU A 166 -1.10 -3.38 12.25
CA GLU A 166 -1.91 -3.38 11.02
C GLU A 166 -2.26 -1.95 10.58
N LEU A 167 -2.69 -1.79 9.32
CA LEU A 167 -3.08 -0.50 8.76
C LEU A 167 -4.46 -0.07 9.28
N GLU A 168 -4.51 0.97 10.11
CA GLU A 168 -5.77 1.56 10.56
C GLU A 168 -5.94 2.98 10.02
N PHE A 169 -6.88 3.18 9.08
CA PHE A 169 -7.21 4.53 8.64
C PHE A 169 -7.90 5.28 9.78
N TRP A 170 -7.33 6.44 10.13
CA TRP A 170 -7.93 7.32 11.12
C TRP A 170 -8.72 8.44 10.47
N LYS A 171 -8.05 9.27 9.67
CA LYS A 171 -8.63 10.50 9.14
C LYS A 171 -7.83 11.05 7.97
N SER A 172 -8.44 11.92 7.17
CA SER A 172 -7.68 12.76 6.25
C SER A 172 -7.12 13.96 7.01
N LEU A 173 -5.83 14.23 6.83
CA LEU A 173 -5.17 15.44 7.30
C LEU A 173 -5.69 16.67 6.53
N THR A 174 -5.94 16.50 5.24
CA THR A 174 -6.47 17.55 4.37
C THR A 174 -7.98 17.46 4.21
N VAL A 175 -8.60 18.54 3.72
CA VAL A 175 -10.01 18.57 3.32
C VAL A 175 -10.18 19.17 1.92
N ASN A 176 -11.12 18.64 1.15
CA ASN A 176 -11.38 19.09 -0.21
C ASN A 176 -12.47 20.16 -0.29
N LEU A 177 -12.08 21.42 -0.08
CA LEU A 177 -12.99 22.55 -0.32
C LEU A 177 -13.13 22.84 -1.82
N LYS A 178 -14.22 23.52 -2.19
CA LYS A 178 -14.50 23.88 -3.59
C LYS A 178 -13.37 24.73 -4.17
N GLY A 179 -12.93 24.37 -5.37
CA GLY A 179 -11.96 25.13 -6.16
C GLY A 179 -10.56 24.54 -6.09
N GLN A 180 -9.87 24.58 -7.23
CA GLN A 180 -8.52 24.06 -7.37
C GLN A 180 -7.55 24.78 -6.43
N ARG A 181 -6.69 24.02 -5.77
CA ARG A 181 -5.58 24.57 -4.99
C ARG A 181 -4.32 24.71 -5.84
N ASP A 182 -3.44 25.61 -5.43
CA ASP A 182 -2.06 25.61 -5.93
C ASP A 182 -1.34 24.31 -5.56
N LYS A 183 -0.29 23.97 -6.31
CA LYS A 183 0.38 22.68 -6.15
C LYS A 183 0.95 22.55 -4.73
N ASN A 184 0.65 21.43 -4.08
CA ASN A 184 0.95 21.16 -2.67
C ASN A 184 0.26 22.08 -1.65
N CYS A 185 -0.64 22.98 -2.07
CA CYS A 185 -1.50 23.71 -1.15
C CYS A 185 -2.74 22.87 -0.84
N ALA A 186 -3.13 22.80 0.42
CA ALA A 186 -4.37 22.19 0.83
C ALA A 186 -4.91 22.84 2.11
N PHE A 187 -6.24 22.83 2.24
CA PHE A 187 -6.86 23.10 3.53
C PHE A 187 -6.71 21.88 4.42
N VAL A 188 -6.46 22.13 5.69
CA VAL A 188 -6.30 21.10 6.71
C VAL A 188 -7.61 20.95 7.48
N ASP A 189 -7.96 19.72 7.85
CA ASP A 189 -9.19 19.43 8.58
C ASP A 189 -9.17 20.12 9.96
N SER A 190 -10.11 21.05 10.16
CA SER A 190 -10.23 21.86 11.38
C SER A 190 -10.72 21.08 12.59
N SER A 191 -11.23 19.86 12.38
CA SER A 191 -11.66 18.96 13.46
C SER A 191 -10.53 18.06 13.97
N LEU A 192 -9.30 18.26 13.47
CA LEU A 192 -8.09 17.75 14.10
C LEU A 192 -7.67 18.66 15.26
N LYS A 193 -6.92 18.10 16.22
CA LYS A 193 -6.51 18.78 17.47
C LYS A 193 -5.85 20.16 17.28
N ASP A 194 -5.95 20.99 18.31
CA ASP A 194 -5.51 22.39 18.29
C ASP A 194 -4.01 22.60 18.05
N ASN A 195 -3.14 21.66 18.42
CA ASN A 195 -1.68 21.76 18.25
C ASN A 195 -1.18 21.28 16.87
N LEU A 196 -2.10 21.02 15.93
CA LEU A 196 -1.78 20.57 14.59
C LEU A 196 -0.79 21.49 13.83
N PRO A 197 -0.87 22.84 13.91
CA PRO A 197 0.12 23.71 13.28
C PRO A 197 1.55 23.48 13.78
N GLN A 198 1.72 23.30 15.10
CA GLN A 198 2.99 23.01 15.75
C GLN A 198 3.50 21.63 15.33
N TRP A 199 2.62 20.63 15.29
CA TRP A 199 2.97 19.29 14.84
C TRP A 199 3.43 19.26 13.38
N MET A 200 2.72 19.94 12.48
CA MET A 200 3.12 20.04 11.07
C MET A 200 4.45 20.77 10.89
N SER A 201 4.65 21.87 11.62
CA SER A 201 5.90 22.64 11.57
C SER A 201 7.08 21.85 12.12
N GLY A 202 6.91 21.20 13.28
CA GLY A 202 7.93 20.40 13.95
C GLY A 202 8.40 19.19 13.12
N ASN A 203 7.50 18.61 12.33
CA ASN A 203 7.82 17.52 11.40
C ASN A 203 8.27 18.00 10.01
N GLY A 204 8.42 19.32 9.81
CA GLY A 204 8.82 19.92 8.52
C GLY A 204 7.82 19.68 7.38
N LEU A 205 6.54 19.39 7.71
CA LEU A 205 5.51 18.96 6.79
C LEU A 205 4.94 20.11 5.96
N ALA A 206 4.60 21.22 6.60
CA ALA A 206 3.87 22.28 5.93
C ALA A 206 4.09 23.65 6.59
N LYS A 207 3.82 24.71 5.83
CA LYS A 207 3.83 26.10 6.30
C LYS A 207 2.48 26.75 6.02
N HIS A 208 1.97 27.50 6.99
CA HIS A 208 0.74 28.25 6.82
C HIS A 208 0.90 29.30 5.71
N THR A 209 -0.10 29.41 4.83
CA THR A 209 -0.06 30.35 3.68
C THR A 209 -0.56 31.74 4.04
N GLY A 210 -1.33 31.86 5.13
CA GLY A 210 -2.10 33.06 5.48
C GLY A 210 -3.55 33.03 5.00
N LEU A 211 -3.90 32.12 4.08
CA LEU A 211 -5.27 31.98 3.60
C LEU A 211 -6.13 31.22 4.60
N ILE A 212 -7.19 31.88 5.05
CA ILE A 212 -8.21 31.32 5.94
C ILE A 212 -9.56 31.50 5.26
N VAL A 213 -10.39 30.46 5.28
CA VAL A 213 -11.74 30.49 4.72
C VAL A 213 -12.73 29.96 5.74
N GLN A 214 -13.91 30.56 5.78
CA GLN A 214 -15.05 30.01 6.50
C GLN A 214 -15.92 29.22 5.55
N TYR A 215 -16.27 27.99 5.92
CA TYR A 215 -17.19 27.15 5.15
C TYR A 215 -18.24 26.58 6.09
N GLY A 216 -19.42 27.19 6.11
CA GLY A 216 -20.44 26.90 7.11
C GLY A 216 -20.00 27.36 8.51
N PRO A 217 -20.12 26.52 9.55
CA PRO A 217 -19.67 26.87 10.90
C PRO A 217 -18.15 26.75 11.09
N ASP A 218 -17.45 26.06 10.19
CA ASP A 218 -16.04 25.71 10.35
C ASP A 218 -15.11 26.71 9.67
N ILE A 219 -13.91 26.86 10.25
CA ILE A 219 -12.83 27.72 9.75
C ILE A 219 -11.67 26.83 9.31
N TYR A 220 -11.29 26.94 8.04
CA TYR A 220 -10.22 26.16 7.44
C TYR A 220 -9.03 27.04 7.08
N SER A 221 -7.83 26.56 7.41
CA SER A 221 -6.57 27.23 7.10
C SER A 221 -5.83 26.48 5.99
N GLU A 222 -5.31 27.21 5.01
CA GLU A 222 -4.54 26.61 3.91
C GLU A 222 -3.06 26.55 4.25
N TYR A 223 -2.44 25.40 3.97
CA TYR A 223 -1.03 25.15 4.17
C TYR A 223 -0.36 24.75 2.86
N LEU A 224 0.87 25.21 2.68
CA LEU A 224 1.79 24.76 1.65
C LEU A 224 2.62 23.60 2.19
N PHE A 225 2.36 22.39 1.69
CA PHE A 225 3.09 21.19 2.07
C PHE A 225 4.46 21.12 1.39
N ASN A 226 5.44 20.62 2.15
CA ASN A 226 6.80 20.43 1.71
C ASN A 226 6.89 19.21 0.79
N ALA A 227 7.00 19.45 -0.51
CA ALA A 227 7.14 18.42 -1.53
C ALA A 227 8.28 17.42 -1.26
N LYS A 228 9.41 17.86 -0.69
CA LYS A 228 10.51 16.96 -0.36
C LYS A 228 10.10 16.02 0.76
N ARG A 229 9.52 16.56 1.83
CA ARG A 229 9.08 15.77 2.98
C ARG A 229 7.96 14.79 2.62
N LEU A 230 7.02 15.20 1.76
CA LEU A 230 5.98 14.30 1.26
C LEU A 230 6.56 13.12 0.45
N ARG A 231 7.61 13.35 -0.35
CA ARG A 231 8.29 12.26 -1.07
C ARG A 231 9.08 11.32 -0.16
N GLU A 232 9.66 11.85 0.91
CA GLU A 232 10.35 11.04 1.92
C GLU A 232 9.38 10.08 2.62
N LEU A 233 8.15 10.54 2.90
CA LEU A 233 7.13 9.74 3.58
C LEU A 233 6.36 8.81 2.63
N ASP A 234 6.06 9.30 1.42
CA ASP A 234 5.30 8.55 0.42
C ASP A 234 5.67 8.96 -1.01
N ALA A 235 6.82 8.47 -1.48
CA ALA A 235 7.36 8.76 -2.81
C ALA A 235 6.36 8.45 -3.92
N LYS A 236 5.78 7.24 -3.90
CA LYS A 236 4.84 6.79 -4.93
C LYS A 236 3.55 7.62 -4.92
N GLY A 237 2.94 7.79 -3.74
CA GLY A 237 1.72 8.59 -3.60
C GLY A 237 1.92 10.02 -4.08
N TYR A 238 3.04 10.64 -3.72
CA TYR A 238 3.38 11.98 -4.15
C TYR A 238 3.62 12.10 -5.66
N GLU A 239 4.33 11.15 -6.26
CA GLU A 239 4.57 11.13 -7.71
C GLU A 239 3.27 11.01 -8.50
N ASP A 240 2.38 10.12 -8.09
CA ASP A 240 1.09 9.91 -8.74
C ASP A 240 0.21 11.17 -8.62
N TYR A 241 0.13 11.76 -7.43
CA TYR A 241 -0.51 13.06 -7.20
C TYR A 241 0.07 14.14 -8.13
N SER A 242 1.40 14.29 -8.15
CA SER A 242 2.07 15.34 -8.93
C SER A 242 1.78 15.21 -10.43
N LYS A 243 1.85 13.98 -10.97
CA LYS A 243 1.54 13.71 -12.39
C LYS A 243 0.10 14.11 -12.74
N LEU A 244 -0.87 13.76 -11.89
CA LEU A 244 -2.28 14.07 -12.10
C LEU A 244 -2.58 15.57 -11.97
N TYR A 245 -1.92 16.26 -11.05
CA TYR A 245 -2.03 17.70 -10.88
C TYR A 245 -1.53 18.44 -12.14
N ASP A 246 -0.32 18.12 -12.60
CA ASP A 246 0.30 18.77 -13.76
C ASP A 246 -0.47 18.48 -15.07
N GLY A 247 -0.98 17.26 -15.23
CA GLY A 247 -1.83 16.88 -16.35
C GLY A 247 -3.16 17.65 -16.40
N ASN A 248 -3.82 17.84 -15.26
CA ASN A 248 -5.08 18.60 -15.17
C ASN A 248 -4.86 20.09 -15.48
N ARG A 249 -3.77 20.67 -14.93
CA ARG A 249 -3.39 22.07 -15.20
C ARG A 249 -3.20 22.34 -16.69
N THR A 250 -2.49 21.44 -17.39
CA THR A 250 -2.22 21.55 -18.82
C THR A 250 -3.52 21.53 -19.64
N ARG A 251 -4.41 20.57 -19.37
CA ARG A 251 -5.71 20.45 -20.06
C ARG A 251 -6.58 21.70 -19.89
N ARG A 252 -6.58 22.32 -18.70
CA ARG A 252 -7.35 23.54 -18.45
C ARG A 252 -6.78 24.76 -19.18
N GLN A 253 -5.45 24.89 -19.22
CA GLN A 253 -4.80 25.97 -19.99
C GLN A 253 -5.13 25.86 -21.49
N GLN A 254 -5.18 24.64 -22.04
CA GLN A 254 -5.61 24.41 -23.42
C GLN A 254 -7.07 24.82 -23.64
N LYS A 255 -8.01 24.33 -22.82
CA LYS A 255 -9.44 24.69 -22.91
C LYS A 255 -9.69 26.19 -22.81
N ARG A 256 -8.91 26.89 -21.97
CA ARG A 256 -9.03 28.35 -21.85
C ARG A 256 -8.57 29.06 -23.13
N ARG A 257 -7.45 28.64 -23.71
CA ARG A 257 -6.94 29.18 -24.99
C ARG A 257 -7.89 28.92 -26.16
N GLU A 258 -8.61 27.80 -26.16
CA GLU A 258 -9.62 27.48 -27.19
C GLU A 258 -10.87 28.36 -27.09
N ARG A 259 -11.24 28.80 -25.88
CA ARG A 259 -12.39 29.71 -25.66
C ARG A 259 -12.07 31.17 -25.95
N GLU A 260 -10.78 31.52 -25.95
CA GLU A 260 -10.28 32.87 -26.23
C GLU A 260 -9.93 33.07 -27.73
N ARG A 261 -10.19 32.06 -28.58
CA ARG A 261 -10.06 32.10 -30.05
C ARG A 261 -11.43 32.11 -30.70
#